data_AF-A0A519Y7R2-F1
#
_entry.id   AF-A0A519Y7R2-F1
#
_cell.length_a   1.000
_cell.length_b   1.000
_cell.length_c   1.000
_cell.angle_alpha   90.00
_cell.angle_beta   90.00
_cell.angle_gamma   90.00
#
_symmetry.space_group_name_H-M   'P 1'
#
loop_
_entity.id
_entity.type
_entity.pdbx_description
1 polymer ?
#
loop_
_entity_poly.entity_id
_entity_poly.type
_entity_poly.pdbx_seq_one_letter_code
_entity_poly.pdbx_strand_id
1 'polypeptide(L)'
;MDDLRLTLQTLAPDDRRDLAQYMQWQRRRPAGRQDVRLLALLLHPKEYDSEVLIHKLYPEEPNPVAYYALRKRLFKQLTDFLLLRQRQHDATAATPVRGHLTLAQYLFGAGVPRLAWTMLRKAEKLALDNEQYEPLNAVYNVQIQYAHSPHAEPLEAIIERRHRNKKAADEEERAGIADALLRQRLRQA
;
A
#
# COMPACT_ATOMS: atom_id res chain seq x y z
N MET A 1 -9.92 2.81 27.24
CA MET A 1 -10.08 2.85 25.78
C MET A 1 -9.03 1.95 25.17
N ASP A 2 -9.44 1.01 24.34
CA ASP A 2 -8.55 -0.03 23.81
C ASP A 2 -7.96 0.39 22.45
N ASP A 3 -6.67 0.73 22.43
CA ASP A 3 -5.94 1.17 21.22
C ASP A 3 -5.98 0.15 20.08
N LEU A 4 -6.00 -1.15 20.39
CA LEU A 4 -6.10 -2.20 19.38
C LEU A 4 -7.46 -2.17 18.69
N ARG A 5 -8.53 -1.99 19.47
CA ARG A 5 -9.90 -1.87 18.94
C ARG A 5 -10.04 -0.61 18.08
N LEU A 6 -9.53 0.52 18.57
CA LEU A 6 -9.56 1.79 17.84
C LEU A 6 -8.88 1.63 16.48
N THR A 7 -7.68 1.04 16.46
CA THR A 7 -6.90 0.80 15.23
C THR A 7 -7.63 -0.14 14.26
N LEU A 8 -8.35 -1.15 14.74
CA LEU A 8 -9.14 -2.03 13.88
C LEU A 8 -10.37 -1.32 13.29
N GLN A 9 -10.94 -0.36 14.01
CA GLN A 9 -12.08 0.43 13.56
C GLN A 9 -11.69 1.53 12.56
N THR A 10 -10.43 1.94 12.47
CA THR A 10 -9.98 2.90 11.44
C THR A 10 -9.85 2.27 10.05
N LEU A 11 -9.78 0.94 9.95
CA LEU A 11 -9.72 0.21 8.69
C LEU A 11 -11.03 0.35 7.90
N ALA A 12 -10.93 0.47 6.58
CA ALA A 12 -12.10 0.47 5.71
C ALA A 12 -12.79 -0.92 5.74
N PRO A 13 -14.09 -1.02 5.42
CA PRO A 13 -14.82 -2.28 5.47
C PRO A 13 -14.18 -3.42 4.67
N ASP A 14 -13.62 -3.10 3.50
CA ASP A 14 -12.95 -4.09 2.65
C ASP A 14 -11.63 -4.57 3.28
N ASP A 15 -10.86 -3.66 3.87
CA ASP A 15 -9.61 -3.97 4.56
C ASP A 15 -9.81 -4.92 5.75
N ARG A 16 -10.94 -4.77 6.45
CA ARG A 16 -11.31 -5.66 7.56
C ARG A 16 -11.58 -7.07 7.06
N ARG A 17 -12.21 -7.20 5.88
CA ARG A 17 -12.46 -8.49 5.22
C ARG A 17 -11.14 -9.11 4.77
N ASP A 18 -10.26 -8.33 4.17
CA ASP A 18 -8.95 -8.78 3.71
C ASP A 18 -8.04 -9.19 4.88
N LEU A 19 -8.04 -8.43 5.98
CA LEU A 19 -7.35 -8.80 7.21
C LEU A 19 -7.87 -10.13 7.76
N ALA A 20 -9.19 -10.29 7.82
CA ALA A 20 -9.79 -11.54 8.26
C ALA A 20 -9.32 -12.70 7.38
N GLN A 21 -9.40 -12.56 6.05
CA GLN A 21 -8.90 -13.56 5.09
C GLN A 21 -7.41 -13.83 5.27
N TYR A 22 -6.56 -12.81 5.38
CA TYR A 22 -5.12 -12.94 5.62
C TYR A 22 -4.83 -13.81 6.85
N MET A 23 -5.55 -13.59 7.95
CA MET A 23 -5.45 -14.42 9.15
C MET A 23 -5.93 -15.87 8.91
N GLN A 24 -6.92 -16.06 8.03
CA GLN A 24 -7.36 -17.40 7.60
C GLN A 24 -6.33 -18.11 6.73
N TRP A 25 -5.58 -17.39 5.90
CA TRP A 25 -4.60 -17.98 5.00
C TRP A 25 -3.31 -18.38 5.72
N GLN A 26 -2.92 -17.68 6.79
CA GLN A 26 -1.78 -18.06 7.64
C GLN A 26 -2.00 -19.33 8.50
N ARG A 27 -3.12 -20.05 8.33
CA ARG A 27 -3.52 -21.21 9.14
C ARG A 27 -2.60 -22.41 8.94
N ARG A 28 -1.70 -22.63 9.91
CA ARG A 28 -1.02 -23.94 10.13
C ARG A 28 -1.36 -24.62 11.47
N ARG A 29 -2.16 -24.01 12.37
CA ARG A 29 -2.48 -24.59 13.68
C ARG A 29 -3.91 -24.29 14.19
N PRO A 30 -4.50 -25.18 15.02
CA PRO A 30 -5.84 -25.03 15.61
C PRO A 30 -6.02 -23.79 16.53
N ALA A 31 -4.94 -23.24 17.09
CA ALA A 31 -4.98 -22.03 17.93
C ALA A 31 -5.43 -20.75 17.18
N GLY A 32 -5.37 -20.73 15.84
CA GLY A 32 -5.77 -19.59 15.02
C GLY A 32 -7.28 -19.30 15.01
N ARG A 33 -8.12 -20.21 15.55
CA ARG A 33 -9.56 -19.96 15.71
C ARG A 33 -9.85 -18.83 16.71
N GLN A 34 -9.03 -18.69 17.75
CA GLN A 34 -9.29 -17.67 18.76
C GLN A 34 -8.90 -16.27 18.31
N ASP A 35 -7.88 -16.11 17.46
CA ASP A 35 -7.49 -14.79 16.93
C ASP A 35 -8.61 -14.18 16.08
N VAL A 36 -9.23 -14.98 15.21
CA VAL A 36 -10.36 -14.56 14.38
C VAL A 36 -11.60 -14.27 15.25
N ARG A 37 -11.82 -15.04 16.32
CA ARG A 37 -12.89 -14.75 17.29
C ARG A 37 -12.64 -13.44 18.04
N LEU A 38 -11.41 -13.17 18.47
CA LEU A 38 -11.05 -11.90 19.10
C LEU A 38 -11.24 -10.73 18.14
N LEU A 39 -10.79 -10.86 16.87
CA LEU A 39 -11.01 -9.84 15.85
C LEU A 39 -12.51 -9.52 15.69
N ALA A 40 -13.36 -10.55 15.58
CA ALA A 40 -14.81 -10.37 15.46
C ALA A 40 -15.43 -9.69 16.69
N LEU A 41 -14.96 -10.02 17.90
CA LEU A 41 -15.41 -9.39 19.14
C LEU A 41 -14.98 -7.92 19.24
N LEU A 42 -13.77 -7.58 18.79
CA LEU A 42 -13.27 -6.19 18.82
C LEU A 42 -13.95 -5.31 17.76
N LEU A 43 -14.28 -5.87 16.60
CA LEU A 43 -15.04 -5.18 15.54
C LEU A 43 -16.55 -5.09 15.82
N HIS A 44 -17.03 -5.72 16.88
CA HIS A 44 -18.44 -5.68 17.24
C HIS A 44 -18.84 -4.24 17.66
N PRO A 45 -20.07 -3.77 17.31
CA PRO A 45 -20.53 -2.43 17.66
C PRO A 45 -20.55 -2.21 19.18
N LYS A 46 -21.00 -3.22 19.93
CA LYS A 46 -20.97 -3.22 21.39
C LYS A 46 -19.54 -3.33 21.91
N GLU A 47 -19.14 -2.37 22.75
CA GLU A 47 -17.90 -2.42 23.51
C GLU A 47 -17.98 -3.49 24.61
N TYR A 48 -16.91 -4.26 24.74
CA TYR A 48 -16.76 -5.25 25.78
C TYR A 48 -15.48 -4.94 26.55
N ASP A 49 -15.59 -4.91 27.87
CA ASP A 49 -14.40 -4.85 28.73
C ASP A 49 -13.60 -6.14 28.66
N SER A 50 -12.33 -6.05 29.08
CA SER A 50 -11.38 -7.17 29.06
C SER A 50 -11.93 -8.41 29.77
N GLU A 51 -12.62 -8.27 30.90
CA GLU A 51 -13.23 -9.40 31.62
C GLU A 51 -14.30 -10.11 30.78
N VAL A 52 -15.16 -9.33 30.11
CA VAL A 52 -16.21 -9.88 29.23
C VAL A 52 -15.59 -10.55 28.01
N LEU A 53 -14.53 -9.98 27.45
CA LEU A 53 -13.78 -10.57 26.33
C LEU A 53 -13.11 -11.89 26.73
N ILE A 54 -12.50 -11.95 27.91
CA ILE A 54 -11.88 -13.17 28.45
C ILE A 54 -12.93 -14.27 28.59
N HIS A 55 -14.08 -13.97 29.21
CA HIS A 55 -15.18 -14.93 29.36
C HIS A 55 -15.78 -15.38 28.02
N LYS A 56 -15.89 -14.48 27.03
CA LYS A 56 -16.39 -14.84 25.70
C LYS A 56 -15.41 -15.71 24.90
N LEU A 57 -14.11 -15.58 25.14
CA LEU A 57 -13.08 -16.34 24.44
C LEU A 57 -12.79 -17.69 25.11
N TYR A 58 -12.83 -17.72 26.44
CA TYR A 58 -12.55 -18.88 27.29
C TYR A 58 -13.70 -19.06 28.31
N PRO A 59 -14.85 -19.59 27.86
CA PRO A 59 -16.04 -19.70 28.71
C PRO A 59 -15.91 -20.73 29.83
N GLU A 60 -15.13 -21.80 29.63
CA GLU A 60 -14.97 -22.86 30.65
C GLU A 60 -13.91 -22.51 31.70
N GLU A 61 -12.82 -21.88 31.29
CA GLU A 61 -11.74 -21.48 32.19
C GLU A 61 -11.20 -20.10 31.77
N PRO A 62 -11.58 -19.01 32.48
CA PRO A 62 -11.11 -17.67 32.19
C PRO A 62 -9.59 -17.60 32.25
N ASN A 63 -8.94 -17.28 31.12
CA ASN A 63 -7.48 -17.24 31.03
C ASN A 63 -6.98 -15.87 30.55
N PRO A 64 -6.68 -14.94 31.48
CA PRO A 64 -6.18 -13.61 31.14
C PRO A 64 -4.85 -13.64 30.39
N VAL A 65 -3.95 -14.56 30.77
CA VAL A 65 -2.62 -14.70 30.16
C VAL A 65 -2.75 -15.07 28.68
N ALA A 66 -3.59 -16.05 28.38
CA ALA A 66 -3.88 -16.48 27.01
C ALA A 66 -4.56 -15.36 26.20
N TYR A 67 -5.44 -14.57 26.83
CA TYR A 67 -6.04 -13.39 26.19
C TYR A 67 -5.01 -12.31 25.81
N TYR A 68 -4.11 -11.92 26.72
CA TYR A 68 -3.07 -10.92 26.39
C TYR A 68 -2.08 -11.42 25.34
N ALA A 69 -1.74 -12.72 25.35
CA ALA A 69 -0.96 -13.34 24.29
C ALA A 69 -1.68 -13.30 22.93
N LEU A 70 -2.99 -13.56 22.92
CA LEU A 70 -3.86 -13.47 21.74
C LEU A 70 -3.87 -12.05 21.17
N ARG A 71 -3.99 -11.03 22.03
CA ARG A 71 -3.95 -9.62 21.63
C ARG A 71 -2.61 -9.23 21.00
N LYS A 72 -1.50 -9.63 21.61
CA LYS A 72 -0.16 -9.36 21.08
C LYS A 72 0.04 -10.01 19.71
N ARG A 73 -0.48 -11.22 19.54
CA ARG A 73 -0.46 -11.93 18.25
C ARG A 73 -1.33 -11.22 17.21
N LEU A 74 -2.55 -10.82 17.56
CA LEU A 74 -3.44 -10.08 16.68
C LEU A 74 -2.83 -8.75 16.24
N PHE A 75 -2.21 -8.01 17.17
CA PHE A 75 -1.50 -6.76 16.84
C PHE A 75 -0.36 -7.01 15.85
N LYS A 76 0.45 -8.04 16.08
CA LYS A 76 1.51 -8.42 15.14
C LYS A 76 0.95 -8.76 13.75
N GLN A 77 -0.14 -9.54 13.67
CA GLN A 77 -0.78 -9.89 12.40
C GLN A 77 -1.37 -8.67 11.69
N LEU A 78 -1.95 -7.73 12.44
CA LEU A 78 -2.42 -6.45 11.92
C LEU A 78 -1.26 -5.63 11.34
N THR A 79 -0.16 -5.50 12.08
CA THR A 79 1.03 -4.78 11.60
C THR A 79 1.63 -5.44 10.36
N ASP A 80 1.76 -6.78 10.35
CA ASP A 80 2.27 -7.53 9.20
C ASP A 80 1.34 -7.37 7.97
N PHE A 81 0.03 -7.39 8.18
CA PHE A 81 -0.97 -7.12 7.13
C PHE A 81 -0.87 -5.69 6.59
N LEU A 82 -0.77 -4.68 7.47
CA LEU A 82 -0.63 -3.28 7.07
C LEU A 82 0.69 -3.04 6.30
N LEU A 83 1.79 -3.62 6.76
CA LEU A 83 3.08 -3.54 6.06
C LEU A 83 3.07 -4.30 4.73
N LEU A 84 2.35 -5.42 4.64
CA LEU A 84 2.16 -6.14 3.39
C LEU A 84 1.33 -5.30 2.42
N ARG A 85 0.26 -4.67 2.90
CA ARG A 85 -0.62 -3.84 2.10
C ARG A 85 0.05 -2.56 1.63
N GLN A 86 0.82 -1.91 2.50
CA GLN A 86 1.66 -0.76 2.13
C GLN A 86 2.68 -1.18 1.06
N ARG A 87 3.33 -2.34 1.25
CA ARG A 87 4.19 -2.93 0.21
C ARG A 87 3.44 -3.28 -1.06
N GLN A 88 2.20 -3.74 -1.02
CA GLN A 88 1.41 -4.00 -2.22
C GLN A 88 1.04 -2.69 -2.94
N HIS A 89 0.66 -1.66 -2.17
CA HIS A 89 0.46 -0.31 -2.69
C HIS A 89 1.75 0.25 -3.34
N ASP A 90 2.92 -0.07 -2.76
CA ASP A 90 4.23 0.32 -3.28
C ASP A 90 4.79 -0.63 -4.38
N ALA A 91 4.34 -1.90 -4.45
CA ALA A 91 4.96 -2.95 -5.28
C ALA A 91 4.12 -3.44 -6.46
N THR A 92 2.81 -3.15 -6.55
CA THR A 92 2.02 -3.68 -7.68
C THR A 92 2.05 -2.82 -8.94
N ALA A 93 2.62 -1.62 -8.91
CA ALA A 93 2.81 -0.81 -10.12
C ALA A 93 4.25 -0.31 -10.35
N ALA A 94 5.06 -0.07 -9.30
CA ALA A 94 6.37 0.58 -9.48
C ALA A 94 7.49 -0.38 -9.91
N THR A 95 7.39 -1.66 -9.54
CA THR A 95 8.38 -2.70 -9.89
C THR A 95 8.52 -2.93 -11.40
N PRO A 96 7.43 -3.08 -12.19
CA PRO A 96 7.56 -3.22 -13.64
C PRO A 96 8.05 -1.93 -14.32
N VAL A 97 7.64 -0.75 -13.86
CA VAL A 97 8.14 0.54 -14.40
C VAL A 97 9.65 0.67 -14.18
N ARG A 98 10.12 0.45 -12.93
CA ARG A 98 11.55 0.47 -12.61
C ARG A 98 12.33 -0.58 -13.39
N GLY A 99 11.80 -1.80 -13.52
CA GLY A 99 12.43 -2.86 -14.31
C GLY A 99 12.62 -2.46 -15.78
N HIS A 100 11.59 -1.90 -16.42
CA HIS A 100 11.69 -1.39 -17.78
C HIS A 100 12.63 -0.19 -17.91
N LEU A 101 12.66 0.70 -16.92
CA LEU A 101 13.57 1.85 -16.88
C LEU A 101 15.04 1.41 -16.78
N THR A 102 15.37 0.49 -15.86
CA THR A 102 16.72 -0.06 -15.74
C THR A 102 17.16 -0.78 -17.01
N LEU A 103 16.25 -1.55 -17.63
CA LEU A 103 16.54 -2.21 -18.90
C LEU A 103 16.76 -1.20 -20.03
N ALA A 104 15.99 -0.12 -20.10
CA ALA A 104 16.19 0.93 -21.08
C ALA A 104 17.57 1.60 -20.94
N GLN A 105 17.96 1.95 -19.71
CA GLN A 105 19.27 2.54 -19.42
C GLN A 105 20.42 1.60 -19.82
N TYR A 106 20.30 0.31 -19.51
CA TYR A 106 21.26 -0.70 -19.95
C TYR A 106 21.36 -0.77 -21.48
N LEU A 107 20.23 -0.78 -22.18
CA LEU A 107 20.19 -0.87 -23.64
C LEU A 107 20.74 0.38 -24.34
N PHE A 108 20.58 1.56 -23.74
CA PHE A 108 21.27 2.77 -24.21
C PHE A 108 22.79 2.65 -24.06
N GLY A 109 23.27 2.19 -22.90
CA GLY A 109 24.70 1.93 -22.68
C GLY A 109 25.29 0.86 -23.61
N ALA A 110 24.47 -0.12 -24.00
CA ALA A 110 24.83 -1.17 -24.95
C ALA A 110 24.72 -0.74 -26.44
N GLY A 111 24.35 0.50 -26.74
CA GLY A 111 24.26 1.00 -28.11
C GLY A 111 23.04 0.50 -28.90
N VAL A 112 21.97 0.07 -28.22
CA VAL A 112 20.73 -0.43 -28.85
C VAL A 112 19.56 0.54 -28.61
N PRO A 113 19.60 1.78 -29.15
CA PRO A 113 18.67 2.85 -28.79
C PRO A 113 17.21 2.55 -29.18
N ARG A 114 16.99 1.84 -30.30
CA ARG A 114 15.63 1.48 -30.75
C ARG A 114 14.87 0.64 -29.71
N LEU A 115 15.55 -0.37 -29.15
CA LEU A 115 14.96 -1.24 -28.13
C LEU A 115 14.84 -0.51 -26.79
N ALA A 116 15.83 0.32 -26.45
CA ALA A 116 15.79 1.15 -25.24
C ALA A 116 14.56 2.07 -25.22
N TRP A 117 14.28 2.77 -26.33
CA TRP A 117 13.07 3.59 -26.50
C TRP A 117 11.77 2.79 -26.41
N THR A 118 11.77 1.54 -26.87
CA THR A 118 10.61 0.66 -26.76
C THR A 118 10.33 0.32 -25.29
N MET A 119 11.37 0.09 -24.49
CA MET A 119 11.25 -0.13 -23.05
C MET A 119 10.81 1.15 -22.31
N LEU A 120 11.31 2.33 -22.70
CA LEU A 120 10.85 3.60 -22.12
C LEU A 120 9.37 3.87 -22.37
N ARG A 121 8.85 3.61 -23.57
CA ARG A 121 7.41 3.80 -23.85
C ARG A 121 6.54 2.84 -23.04
N LYS A 122 7.01 1.60 -22.82
CA LYS A 122 6.32 0.64 -21.94
C LYS A 122 6.33 1.11 -20.48
N ALA A 123 7.48 1.60 -20.00
CA ALA A 123 7.60 2.16 -18.66
C ALA A 123 6.68 3.39 -18.47
N GLU A 124 6.65 4.29 -19.46
CA GLU A 124 5.79 5.47 -19.46
C GLU A 124 4.31 5.08 -19.38
N LYS A 125 3.86 4.18 -20.26
CA LYS A 125 2.47 3.71 -20.28
C LYS A 125 2.07 3.06 -18.95
N LEU A 126 2.90 2.15 -18.43
CA LEU A 126 2.64 1.49 -17.16
C LEU A 126 2.58 2.48 -15.99
N ALA A 127 3.45 3.48 -15.98
CA ALA A 127 3.45 4.49 -14.93
C ALA A 127 2.22 5.42 -15.02
N LEU A 128 1.79 5.79 -16.23
CA LEU A 128 0.55 6.55 -16.46
C LEU A 128 -0.69 5.75 -16.04
N ASP A 129 -0.81 4.50 -16.49
CA ASP A 129 -1.97 3.62 -16.22
C ASP A 129 -2.17 3.34 -14.72
N ASN A 130 -1.10 3.49 -13.91
CA ASN A 130 -1.12 3.26 -12.47
C ASN A 130 -0.88 4.55 -11.65
N GLU A 131 -0.99 5.73 -12.27
CA GLU A 131 -0.86 7.04 -11.59
C GLU A 131 0.44 7.18 -10.78
N GLN A 132 1.54 6.64 -11.32
CA GLN A 132 2.82 6.59 -10.65
C GLN A 132 3.70 7.80 -11.00
N TYR A 133 3.36 8.93 -10.42
CA TYR A 133 3.96 10.21 -10.79
C TYR A 133 5.49 10.27 -10.60
N GLU A 134 6.02 9.68 -9.52
CA GLU A 134 7.46 9.62 -9.24
C GLU A 134 8.24 8.72 -10.23
N PRO A 135 7.87 7.43 -10.41
CA PRO A 135 8.46 6.60 -11.47
C PRO A 135 8.34 7.21 -12.87
N LEU A 136 7.21 7.84 -13.18
CA LEU A 136 6.98 8.51 -14.46
C LEU A 136 7.94 9.70 -14.68
N ASN A 137 8.22 10.48 -13.64
CA ASN A 137 9.25 11.54 -13.68
C ASN A 137 10.63 10.96 -14.01
N ALA A 138 11.00 9.83 -13.43
CA ALA A 138 12.27 9.17 -13.74
C ALA A 138 12.34 8.70 -15.20
N VAL A 139 11.23 8.17 -15.75
CA VAL A 139 11.13 7.82 -17.18
C VAL A 139 11.33 9.04 -18.07
N TYR A 140 10.66 10.17 -17.78
CA TYR A 140 10.81 11.40 -18.56
C TYR A 140 12.23 11.97 -18.51
N ASN A 141 12.90 11.91 -17.37
CA ASN A 141 14.29 12.37 -17.28
C ASN A 141 15.21 11.57 -18.22
N VAL A 142 15.02 10.26 -18.33
CA VAL A 142 15.78 9.42 -19.28
C VAL A 142 15.36 9.70 -20.72
N GLN A 143 14.06 9.89 -21.01
CA GLN A 143 13.62 10.28 -22.35
C GLN A 143 14.27 11.60 -22.81
N ILE A 144 14.34 12.60 -21.93
CA ILE A 144 15.00 13.89 -22.19
C ILE A 144 16.49 13.70 -22.45
N GLN A 145 17.18 12.91 -21.61
CA GLN A 145 18.61 12.64 -21.73
C GLN A 145 18.97 12.04 -23.11
N TYR A 146 18.10 11.20 -23.67
CA TYR A 146 18.33 10.50 -24.94
C TYR A 146 17.51 11.08 -26.11
N ALA A 147 16.94 12.28 -25.97
CA ALA A 147 16.05 12.89 -26.97
C ALA A 147 16.73 13.19 -28.32
N HIS A 148 18.07 13.21 -28.37
CA HIS A 148 18.84 13.36 -29.61
C HIS A 148 18.89 12.09 -30.47
N SER A 149 18.35 10.97 -29.97
CA SER A 149 18.31 9.71 -30.72
C SER A 149 17.35 9.78 -31.91
N PRO A 150 17.67 9.17 -33.08
CA PRO A 150 16.76 9.13 -34.23
C PRO A 150 15.45 8.37 -33.97
N HIS A 151 15.34 7.65 -32.85
CA HIS A 151 14.13 6.94 -32.43
C HIS A 151 13.33 7.67 -31.35
N ALA A 152 13.83 8.83 -30.91
CA ALA A 152 13.19 9.66 -29.90
C ALA A 152 11.96 10.37 -30.46
N GLU A 153 11.05 10.69 -29.55
CA GLU A 153 9.99 11.66 -29.81
C GLU A 153 10.56 13.08 -29.71
N PRO A 154 9.89 14.10 -30.29
CA PRO A 154 10.34 15.48 -30.17
C PRO A 154 10.54 15.88 -28.70
N LEU A 155 11.67 16.52 -28.41
CA LEU A 155 12.05 16.89 -27.05
C LEU A 155 10.97 17.77 -26.38
N GLU A 156 10.40 18.68 -27.15
CA GLU A 156 9.32 19.58 -26.71
C GLU A 156 8.10 18.78 -26.23
N ALA A 157 7.73 17.71 -26.93
CA ALA A 157 6.60 16.87 -26.56
C ALA A 157 6.86 16.07 -25.26
N ILE A 158 8.10 15.65 -25.03
CA ILE A 158 8.51 14.98 -23.79
C ILE A 158 8.47 15.97 -22.61
N ILE A 159 8.96 17.19 -22.82
CA ILE A 159 8.96 18.25 -21.81
C ILE A 159 7.52 18.62 -21.41
N GLU A 160 6.62 18.77 -22.37
CA GLU A 160 5.20 19.06 -22.11
C GLU A 160 4.54 17.96 -21.27
N ARG A 161 4.79 16.69 -21.59
CA ARG A 161 4.27 15.56 -20.79
C ARG A 161 4.82 15.56 -19.37
N ARG A 162 6.12 15.84 -19.20
CA ARG A 162 6.75 15.97 -17.88
C ARG A 162 6.13 17.10 -17.05
N HIS A 163 5.81 18.24 -17.67
CA HIS A 163 5.13 19.35 -16.98
C HIS A 163 3.73 18.96 -16.51
N ARG A 164 2.97 18.24 -17.34
CA ARG A 164 1.65 17.71 -16.94
C ARG A 164 1.75 16.73 -15.77
N ASN A 165 2.71 15.81 -15.82
CA ASN A 165 2.96 14.86 -14.73
C ASN A 165 3.32 15.58 -13.43
N LYS A 166 4.16 16.62 -13.49
CA LYS A 166 4.51 17.41 -12.31
C LYS A 166 3.29 18.09 -11.69
N LYS A 167 2.41 18.67 -12.51
CA LYS A 167 1.17 19.27 -12.03
C LYS A 167 0.26 18.24 -11.36
N ALA A 168 0.12 17.05 -11.94
CA ALA A 168 -0.68 15.97 -11.36
C ALA A 168 -0.10 15.48 -10.02
N ALA A 169 1.23 15.34 -9.93
CA ALA A 169 1.92 14.98 -8.69
C ALA A 169 1.67 16.00 -7.57
N ASP A 170 1.76 17.30 -7.90
CA ASP A 170 1.51 18.39 -6.94
C ASP A 170 0.05 18.41 -6.47
N GLU A 171 -0.90 18.06 -7.35
CA GLU A 171 -2.33 17.96 -7.01
C GLU A 171 -2.61 16.77 -6.07
N GLU A 172 -2.01 15.61 -6.33
CA GLU A 172 -2.10 14.42 -5.47
C GLU A 172 -1.52 14.68 -4.08
N GLU A 173 -0.35 15.32 -3.99
CA GLU A 173 0.27 15.67 -2.72
C GLU A 173 -0.64 16.61 -1.89
N ARG A 174 -1.22 17.63 -2.54
CA ARG A 174 -2.18 18.54 -1.89
C ARG A 174 -3.43 17.84 -1.42
N ALA A 175 -3.96 16.88 -2.19
CA ALA A 175 -5.11 16.09 -1.80
C ALA A 175 -4.81 15.25 -0.54
N GLY A 176 -3.63 14.62 -0.48
CA GLY A 176 -3.18 13.88 0.69
C GLY A 176 -3.04 14.75 1.95
N ILE A 177 -2.48 15.96 1.81
CA ILE A 177 -2.41 16.93 2.92
C ILE A 177 -3.80 17.36 3.38
N ALA A 178 -4.70 17.65 2.44
CA ALA A 178 -6.07 18.03 2.76
C ALA A 178 -6.83 16.93 3.51
N ASP A 179 -6.72 15.66 3.08
CA ASP A 179 -7.31 14.51 3.77
C ASP A 179 -6.77 14.37 5.20
N ALA A 180 -5.45 14.52 5.38
CA ALA A 180 -4.83 14.47 6.70
C ALA A 180 -5.37 15.57 7.64
N LEU A 181 -5.50 16.81 7.14
CA LEU A 181 -6.06 17.93 7.90
C LEU A 181 -7.53 17.72 8.25
N LEU A 182 -8.33 17.17 7.33
CA LEU A 182 -9.74 16.83 7.57
C LEU A 182 -9.88 15.77 8.66
N ARG A 183 -9.10 14.68 8.58
CA ARG A 183 -9.07 13.63 9.61
C ARG A 183 -8.65 14.17 10.97
N GLN A 184 -7.70 15.11 11.01
CA GLN A 184 -7.29 15.75 12.27
C GLN A 184 -8.44 16.55 12.88
N ARG A 185 -9.15 17.36 12.09
CA ARG A 185 -10.28 18.16 12.57
C ARG A 185 -11.44 17.29 13.06
N LEU A 186 -11.74 16.21 12.35
CA LEU A 186 -12.81 15.26 12.73
C LEU A 186 -12.51 14.49 14.03
N ARG A 187 -11.23 14.37 14.44
CA ARG A 187 -10.85 13.77 15.72
C ARG A 187 -10.88 14.75 16.89
N GLN A 188 -10.90 16.05 16.60
CA GLN A 188 -10.92 17.13 17.61
C GLN A 188 -12.33 17.67 17.87
N ALA A 189 -13.32 17.27 17.07
CA ALA A 189 -14.74 17.56 17.25
C ALA A 189 -15.44 16.38 17.94
#